data_AF-A0A1M6VKB9-F1
#
_entry.id   AF-A0A1M6VKB9-F1
#
_cell.length_a   1.000
_cell.length_b   1.000
_cell.length_c   1.000
_cell.angle_alpha   90.00
_cell.angle_beta   90.00
_cell.angle_gamma   90.00
#
_symmetry.space_group_name_H-M   'P 1'
#
loop_
_entity.id
_entity.type
_entity.pdbx_description
1 polymer ?
#
loop_
_entity_poly.entity_id
_entity_poly.type
_entity_poly.pdbx_seq_one_letter_code
_entity_poly.pdbx_strand_id
1 'polypeptide(L)' 'MVMKNTSSQKRSQKRELDVERNTCRKYILQKISVEKSRKILSESGLRLAEDELKEVIELLHHIAELIINGFIVK' A
#
# COMPACT_ATOMS: atom_id res chain seq x y z
N MET A 1 -12.01 -46.08 4.74
CA MET A 1 -11.10 -45.04 5.25
C MET A 1 -11.00 -43.95 4.19
N VAL A 2 -11.75 -42.85 4.35
CA VAL A 2 -11.84 -41.80 3.31
C VAL A 2 -10.63 -40.88 3.46
N MET A 3 -9.66 -40.99 2.56
CA MET A 3 -8.52 -40.06 2.46
C MET A 3 -9.07 -38.66 2.19
N LYS A 4 -8.96 -37.77 3.17
CA LYS A 4 -9.30 -36.35 3.02
C LYS A 4 -8.17 -35.67 2.25
N ASN A 5 -8.47 -35.22 1.03
CA ASN A 5 -7.55 -34.53 0.14
C ASN A 5 -7.11 -33.18 0.75
N THR A 6 -5.98 -33.18 1.45
CA THR A 6 -5.33 -32.02 2.07
C THR A 6 -4.93 -30.93 1.06
N SER A 7 -4.88 -31.26 -0.23
CA SER A 7 -4.53 -30.33 -1.32
C SER A 7 -5.56 -29.21 -1.51
N SER A 8 -6.86 -29.48 -1.32
CA SER A 8 -7.91 -28.47 -1.46
C SER A 8 -7.91 -27.46 -0.32
N GLN A 9 -7.59 -27.91 0.89
CA GLN A 9 -7.54 -27.07 2.10
C GLN A 9 -6.38 -26.06 2.06
N LYS A 10 -5.21 -26.46 1.55
CA LYS A 10 -4.05 -25.57 1.34
C LYS A 10 -4.31 -24.48 0.30
N ARG A 11 -5.13 -24.76 -0.72
CA ARG A 11 -5.44 -23.81 -1.80
C ARG A 11 -6.41 -22.70 -1.37
N SER A 12 -7.33 -23.02 -0.46
CA SER A 12 -8.25 -22.04 0.14
C SER A 12 -7.53 -21.11 1.11
N GLN A 13 -6.70 -21.66 2.01
CA GLN A 13 -5.87 -20.87 2.92
C GLN A 13 -4.94 -19.89 2.19
N LYS A 14 -4.35 -20.30 1.06
CA LYS A 14 -3.48 -19.42 0.27
C LYS A 14 -4.22 -18.21 -0.29
N ARG A 15 -5.47 -18.39 -0.77
CA ARG A 15 -6.28 -17.27 -1.27
C ARG A 15 -6.72 -16.31 -0.17
N GLU A 16 -7.08 -16.83 1.01
CA GLU A 16 -7.46 -16.00 2.15
C GLU A 16 -6.27 -15.15 2.63
N LEU A 17 -5.07 -15.72 2.70
CA LEU A 17 -3.85 -14.99 3.05
C LEU A 17 -3.48 -13.88 2.04
N ASP A 18 -3.68 -14.11 0.74
CA ASP A 18 -3.45 -13.08 -0.29
C ASP A 18 -4.47 -11.93 -0.19
N VAL A 19 -5.73 -12.23 0.15
CA VAL A 19 -6.76 -11.21 0.38
C VAL A 19 -6.46 -10.39 1.63
N GLU A 20 -6.06 -11.05 2.72
CA GLU A 20 -5.72 -10.40 3.99
C GLU A 20 -4.47 -9.50 3.84
N ARG A 21 -3.42 -9.98 3.15
CA ARG A 21 -2.24 -9.17 2.81
C ARG A 21 -2.58 -7.95 1.96
N ASN A 22 -3.44 -8.09 0.95
CA ASN A 22 -3.88 -6.96 0.13
C ASN A 22 -4.72 -5.94 0.92
N THR A 23 -5.53 -6.42 1.86
CA THR A 23 -6.34 -5.55 2.71
C THR A 23 -5.47 -4.78 3.69
N CYS A 24 -4.49 -5.45 4.30
CA CYS A 24 -3.48 -4.82 5.16
C CYS A 24 -2.65 -3.77 4.39
N ARG A 25 -2.17 -4.11 3.19
CA ARG A 25 -1.45 -3.16 2.32
C ARG A 25 -2.28 -1.93 1.97
N LYS A 26 -3.56 -2.10 1.63
CA LYS A 26 -4.47 -0.97 1.35
C LYS A 26 -4.75 -0.11 2.58
N TYR A 27 -4.85 -0.72 3.76
CA TYR A 27 -5.09 0.01 5.00
C TYR A 27 -3.85 0.82 5.42
N ILE A 28 -2.65 0.26 5.25
CA ILE A 28 -1.39 0.95 5.57
C ILE A 28 -1.07 2.04 4.53
N LEU A 29 -1.30 1.79 3.24
CA LEU A 29 -1.15 2.78 2.15
C LEU A 29 -2.43 3.57 1.94
N GLN A 30 -2.92 4.25 2.97
CA GLN A 30 -3.96 5.24 2.77
C GLN A 30 -3.37 6.43 2.00
N LYS A 31 -3.64 6.49 0.69
CA LYS A 31 -3.16 7.58 -0.17
C LYS A 31 -3.60 8.92 0.41
N ILE A 32 -2.63 9.80 0.62
CA ILE A 32 -2.92 11.18 1.04
C ILE A 32 -3.49 11.92 -0.17
N SER A 33 -4.55 12.72 0.04
CA SER A 33 -5.12 13.51 -1.05
C SER A 33 -4.16 14.60 -1.50
N VAL A 34 -4.22 14.96 -2.78
CA VAL A 34 -3.36 16.02 -3.36
C VAL A 34 -3.51 17.34 -2.60
N GLU A 35 -4.73 17.68 -2.19
CA GLU A 35 -5.01 18.87 -1.40
C GLU A 35 -4.30 18.85 -0.03
N LYS A 36 -4.33 17.70 0.66
CA LYS A 36 -3.67 17.55 1.95
C LYS A 36 -2.15 17.57 1.81
N SER A 37 -1.61 16.93 0.78
CA SER A 37 -0.18 16.99 0.45
C SER A 37 0.26 18.42 0.12
N ARG A 38 -0.54 19.16 -0.66
CA ARG A 38 -0.29 20.58 -0.96
C ARG A 38 -0.21 21.41 0.30
N LYS A 39 -1.16 21.20 1.23
CA LYS A 39 -1.20 21.93 2.50
C LYS A 39 0.04 21.66 3.33
N ILE A 40 0.42 20.40 3.51
CA ILE A 40 1.62 19.99 4.28
C ILE A 40 2.89 20.61 3.69
N LEU A 41 3.06 20.53 2.37
CA LEU A 41 4.24 21.07 1.68
C LEU A 41 4.28 22.59 1.76
N SER A 42 3.13 23.26 1.60
CA SER A 42 3.02 24.71 1.72
C SER A 42 3.31 25.20 3.14
N GLU A 43 2.84 24.47 4.17
CA GLU A 43 3.17 24.74 5.58
C GLU A 43 4.66 24.57 5.87
N SER A 44 5.33 23.69 5.11
CA SER A 44 6.78 23.48 5.18
C SER A 44 7.58 24.50 4.36
N GLY A 45 6.93 25.50 3.76
CA GLY A 45 7.56 26.51 2.92
C GLY A 45 7.83 26.08 1.46
N LEU A 46 7.42 24.86 1.09
CA LEU A 46 7.54 24.35 -0.28
C LEU A 46 6.28 24.67 -1.08
N ARG A 47 6.36 25.72 -1.89
CA ARG A 47 5.32 26.06 -2.88
C ARG A 47 5.69 25.46 -4.22
N LEU A 48 5.11 24.30 -4.50
CA LEU A 48 5.29 23.59 -5.77
C LEU A 48 4.20 23.96 -6.77
N ALA A 49 4.54 23.95 -8.06
CA ALA A 49 3.55 23.96 -9.12
C ALA A 49 2.70 22.66 -9.08
N GLU A 50 1.54 22.64 -9.74
CA GLU A 50 0.68 21.45 -9.74
C GLU A 50 1.38 20.21 -10.29
N ASP A 51 2.17 20.37 -11.35
CA ASP A 51 2.90 19.28 -11.99
C ASP A 51 3.99 18.72 -11.06
N GLU A 52 4.79 19.60 -10.45
CA GLU A 52 5.82 19.22 -9.48
C GLU A 52 5.23 18.55 -8.24
N LEU A 53 4.10 19.08 -7.73
CA LEU A 53 3.39 18.50 -6.60
C LEU A 53 2.93 17.07 -6.91
N LYS A 54 2.43 16.84 -8.12
CA LYS A 54 1.96 15.53 -8.54
C LYS A 54 3.10 14.52 -8.62
N GLU A 55 4.23 14.90 -9.21
CA GLU A 55 5.43 14.06 -9.28
C GLU A 55 5.96 13.70 -7.89
N VAL A 56 6.03 14.67 -6.98
CA VAL A 56 6.48 14.44 -5.59
C VAL A 56 5.54 13.49 -4.84
N ILE A 57 4.23 13.67 -4.97
CA ILE A 57 3.25 12.78 -4.33
C ILE A 57 3.37 11.36 -4.88
N GLU A 58 3.54 11.20 -6.19
CA GLU A 58 3.70 9.91 -6.82
C GLU A 58 4.97 9.19 -6.35
N LEU A 59 6.10 9.92 -6.29
CA LEU A 59 7.35 9.41 -5.76
C LEU A 59 7.23 8.97 -4.30
N LEU A 60 6.61 9.79 -3.44
CA LEU A 60 6.41 9.47 -2.03
C LEU A 60 5.52 8.24 -1.83
N HIS A 61 4.47 8.10 -2.64
CA HIS A 61 3.64 6.89 -2.63
C HIS A 61 4.42 5.64 -3.05
N HIS A 62 5.28 5.75 -4.07
CA HIS A 62 6.11 4.63 -4.51
C HIS A 62 7.12 4.23 -3.43
N ILE A 63 7.78 5.19 -2.79
CA ILE A 63 8.70 4.93 -1.66
C ILE A 63 7.96 4.25 -0.51
N ALA A 64 6.78 4.76 -0.13
CA ALA A 64 5.99 4.16 0.94
C ALA A 64 5.61 2.71 0.62
N GLU A 65 5.25 2.44 -0.64
CA GLU A 65 4.92 1.09 -1.10
C GLU A 65 6.12 0.13 -1.03
N LEU A 66 7.30 0.59 -1.42
CA LEU A 66 8.54 -0.19 -1.30
C LEU A 66 8.89 -0.48 0.15
N ILE A 67 8.77 0.50 1.05
CA ILE A 67 9.03 0.33 2.49
C ILE A 67 8.06 -0.71 3.08
N ILE A 68 6.78 -0.61 2.77
CA ILE A 68 5.77 -1.53 3.31
C ILE A 68 6.00 -2.95 2.81
N ASN A 69 6.25 -3.12 1.51
CA ASN A 69 6.52 -4.44 0.93
C ASN A 69 7.85 -5.04 1.43
N GLY A 70 8.88 -4.22 1.68
CA GLY A 70 10.19 -4.68 2.12
C GLY A 70 10.31 -4.96 3.61
N PHE A 71 9.61 -4.19 4.44
CA PHE A 71 9.79 -4.20 5.90
C PHE A 71 8.57 -4.64 6.70
N ILE A 72 7.35 -4.36 6.23
CA ILE A 72 6.12 -4.60 7.03
C ILE A 72 5.41 -5.88 6.61
N VAL A 73 5.28 -6.15 5.31
CA VAL A 73 4.48 -7.26 4.76
C VAL A 73 5.29 -8.57 4.59
N LYS A 74 6.48 -8.66 5.20
CA LYS A 74 7.35 -9.86 5.13
C LYS A 74 6.59 -11.16 5.42
#